data_AF-A0A7S2Q8B3-F1
#
_entry.id   AF-A0A7S2Q8B3-F1
#
_cell.length_a   1.000
_cell.length_b   1.000
_cell.length_c   1.000
_cell.angle_alpha   90.00
_cell.angle_beta   90.00
_cell.angle_gamma   90.00
#
_symmetry.space_group_name_H-M   'P 1'
#
loop_
_entity.id
_entity.type
_entity.pdbx_description
1 polymer ?
#
loop_
_entity_poly.entity_id
_entity_poly.type
_entity_poly.pdbx_seq_one_letter_code
_entity_poly.pdbx_strand_id
1 'polypeptide(L)'
;VWGDPHVVTFDLVRRFGLDWADQMERNRDDRGDWRLGRLFIPDFLRVGDYWMVKSERISIQGQYRTGGGWALHGIAVGGPFLEGHVLSLERLWAGEGDIFWDGQPVADRARFSAPGLVSVRTTRGRTRDRRGDFLGAEVELPDGVRVRIKRFSWSSGGRSGASVECALTMRRQAGGQDGHCGKADGDLSDDNQEYMYNQGMEVPPPELMFSAAAPPALLQDVSPLPARCAQDLPAADEAVCAAAFERANLSAALVAPFMRACTMDVCNAQNAEAASASVSAAVDASSVTSPIRWAREPEWCVEVGGGKPEKGSGVQLWPCGQSKANAQFLLPPGGRGLVRWAAHPDMCLDVHPRGGRVGNGVRIQLWACREGHPNMQFVLPKGGRGKIRWAEDPSMCLDVKHGRDVRGTPIQLWRCEEPPQANKEFAIGGLVR
;
A
#
# COMPACT_ATOMS: atom_id res chain seq x y z
N VAL A 1 4.55 2.64 6.74
CA VAL A 1 4.61 3.53 7.91
C VAL A 1 3.28 4.26 8.03
N TRP A 2 2.61 4.25 9.18
CA TRP A 2 1.33 4.94 9.39
C TRP A 2 1.14 5.29 10.86
N GLY A 3 0.17 6.13 11.19
CA GLY A 3 -0.19 6.39 12.59
C GLY A 3 0.92 7.09 13.37
N ASP A 4 1.21 6.60 14.58
CA ASP A 4 2.07 7.23 15.57
C ASP A 4 3.45 6.57 15.76
N PRO A 5 4.33 6.66 14.75
CA PRO A 5 4.30 5.82 13.57
C PRO A 5 4.50 4.32 13.88
N HIS A 6 3.59 3.51 13.36
CA HIS A 6 3.72 2.07 13.16
C HIS A 6 4.46 1.77 11.87
N VAL A 7 5.30 0.73 11.86
CA VAL A 7 6.06 0.34 10.67
C VAL A 7 5.87 -1.13 10.34
N VAL A 8 5.40 -1.43 9.12
CA VAL A 8 5.52 -2.76 8.52
C VAL A 8 6.75 -2.72 7.64
N THR A 9 7.73 -3.56 7.96
CA THR A 9 8.98 -3.70 7.21
C THR A 9 8.77 -4.49 5.92
N PHE A 10 9.76 -4.48 5.04
CA PHE A 10 9.71 -5.22 3.77
C PHE A 10 9.53 -6.73 3.95
N ASP A 11 10.15 -7.31 4.97
CA ASP A 11 10.07 -8.76 5.25
C ASP A 11 8.73 -9.14 5.88
N LEU A 12 8.18 -8.28 6.76
CA LEU A 12 6.82 -8.44 7.27
C LEU A 12 5.77 -8.39 6.15
N VAL A 13 5.85 -7.44 5.21
CA VAL A 13 4.93 -7.36 4.04
C VAL A 13 4.93 -8.67 3.24
N ARG A 14 6.09 -9.29 3.03
CA ARG A 14 6.20 -10.54 2.24
C ARG A 14 5.51 -11.75 2.87
N ARG A 15 5.29 -11.74 4.19
CA ARG A 15 4.55 -12.81 4.89
C ARG A 15 3.04 -12.69 4.73
N PHE A 16 2.52 -11.48 4.48
CA PHE A 16 1.10 -11.26 4.20
C PHE A 16 0.75 -11.76 2.78
N GLY A 17 0.49 -13.06 2.62
CA GLY A 17 -0.08 -13.55 1.36
C GLY A 17 0.04 -15.03 1.02
N LEU A 18 0.92 -15.82 1.65
CA LEU A 18 1.09 -17.24 1.25
C LEU A 18 1.25 -18.26 2.40
N ASP A 19 1.92 -17.93 3.51
CA ASP A 19 2.25 -18.92 4.57
C ASP A 19 1.77 -18.53 5.99
N TRP A 20 0.99 -17.45 6.10
CA TRP A 20 0.68 -16.82 7.39
C TRP A 20 -0.32 -17.59 8.25
N ALA A 21 -1.33 -18.20 7.63
CA ALA A 21 -2.43 -18.84 8.34
C ALA A 21 -1.97 -20.04 9.18
N ASP A 22 -0.95 -20.78 8.73
CA ASP A 22 -0.47 -22.01 9.39
C ASP A 22 0.42 -21.72 10.62
N GLN A 23 0.93 -20.49 10.78
CA GLN A 23 1.85 -20.11 11.87
C GLN A 23 1.14 -19.40 13.04
N MET A 24 -0.15 -19.04 12.90
CA MET A 24 -0.92 -18.26 13.89
C MET A 24 -1.41 -19.07 15.11
N GLU A 25 -1.65 -20.37 14.99
CA GLU A 25 -2.26 -21.17 16.08
C GLU A 25 -1.39 -21.27 17.35
N ARG A 26 -0.12 -20.86 17.29
CA ARG A 26 0.87 -21.15 18.34
C ARG A 26 1.20 -20.01 19.30
N ASN A 27 0.61 -18.81 19.15
CA ASN A 27 1.09 -17.61 19.85
C ASN A 27 -0.04 -16.71 20.41
N ARG A 28 -0.87 -17.22 21.32
CA ARG A 28 -1.69 -16.36 22.20
C ARG A 28 -0.96 -16.10 23.50
N ASP A 29 -1.09 -14.90 24.06
CA ASP A 29 -0.61 -14.63 25.41
C ASP A 29 -1.71 -14.65 26.47
N ASP A 30 -1.30 -14.44 27.72
CA ASP A 30 -2.14 -14.55 28.91
C ASP A 30 -3.29 -13.52 28.96
N ARG A 31 -3.28 -12.50 28.10
CA ARG A 31 -4.37 -11.51 27.97
C ARG A 31 -5.34 -11.85 26.83
N GLY A 32 -5.08 -12.91 26.08
CA GLY A 32 -5.87 -13.30 24.90
C GLY A 32 -5.47 -12.56 23.62
N ASP A 33 -4.40 -11.77 23.66
CA ASP A 33 -3.87 -11.03 22.52
C ASP A 33 -3.04 -11.94 21.61
N TRP A 34 -3.12 -11.67 20.31
CA TRP A 34 -2.33 -12.38 19.30
C TRP A 34 -0.89 -11.89 19.30
N ARG A 35 0.05 -12.77 19.64
CA ARG A 35 1.49 -12.57 19.44
C ARG A 35 1.93 -13.20 18.12
N LEU A 36 3.03 -12.70 17.57
CA LEU A 36 3.84 -13.40 16.58
C LEU A 36 5.15 -13.85 17.19
N GLY A 37 5.04 -14.71 18.21
CA GLY A 37 6.19 -15.12 19.01
C GLY A 37 6.82 -13.90 19.71
N ARG A 38 7.99 -13.46 19.24
CA ARG A 38 8.73 -12.25 19.69
C ARG A 38 8.49 -11.01 18.81
N LEU A 39 7.68 -11.10 17.77
CA LEU A 39 7.54 -10.06 16.74
C LEU A 39 6.25 -9.28 16.91
N PHE A 40 6.35 -7.96 16.78
CA PHE A 40 5.29 -6.96 16.85
C PHE A 40 5.51 -5.99 15.67
N ILE A 41 4.47 -5.33 15.16
CA ILE A 41 4.63 -4.17 14.27
C ILE A 41 5.24 -3.07 15.14
N PRO A 42 6.53 -2.74 15.01
CA PRO A 42 7.18 -1.86 15.97
C PRO A 42 6.55 -0.45 15.98
N ASP A 43 6.16 -0.02 17.18
CA ASP A 43 5.79 1.36 17.49
C ASP A 43 7.09 2.20 17.57
N PHE A 44 7.20 3.28 16.81
CA PHE A 44 8.38 4.16 16.85
C PHE A 44 8.04 5.56 17.39
N LEU A 45 7.83 5.69 18.70
CA LEU A 45 7.33 6.92 19.33
C LEU A 45 8.40 8.03 19.51
N ARG A 46 9.34 8.19 18.57
CA ARG A 46 10.37 9.23 18.60
C ARG A 46 10.18 10.26 17.48
N VAL A 47 10.36 11.51 17.87
CA VAL A 47 10.46 12.65 16.97
C VAL A 47 11.87 12.75 16.41
N GLY A 48 12.00 13.28 15.20
CA GLY A 48 13.28 13.43 14.51
C GLY A 48 13.15 13.10 13.02
N ASP A 49 14.28 13.07 12.35
CA ASP A 49 14.38 12.74 10.93
C ASP A 49 15.18 11.45 10.82
N TYR A 50 14.62 10.43 10.18
CA TYR A 50 15.20 9.07 10.22
C TYR A 50 15.30 8.48 8.82
N TRP A 51 16.30 7.63 8.63
CA TRP A 51 16.37 6.80 7.43
C TRP A 51 15.21 5.80 7.43
N MET A 52 14.28 5.98 6.50
CA MET A 52 13.28 4.95 6.18
C MET A 52 13.91 3.85 5.34
N VAL A 53 14.75 4.24 4.37
CA VAL A 53 15.62 3.35 3.60
C VAL A 53 16.97 4.03 3.39
N LYS A 54 18.06 3.30 3.65
CA LYS A 54 19.41 3.69 3.29
C LYS A 54 20.10 2.53 2.57
N SER A 55 20.65 2.83 1.40
CA SER A 55 21.51 1.94 0.61
C SER A 55 22.50 2.79 -0.19
N GLU A 56 23.44 2.15 -0.89
CA GLU A 56 24.38 2.86 -1.76
C GLU A 56 23.69 3.67 -2.87
N ARG A 57 22.53 3.19 -3.37
CA ARG A 57 21.82 3.80 -4.52
C ARG A 57 20.63 4.66 -4.12
N ILE A 58 19.90 4.26 -3.08
CA ILE A 58 18.62 4.83 -2.68
C ILE A 58 18.71 5.31 -1.24
N SER A 59 18.36 6.58 -1.03
CA SER A 59 18.27 7.24 0.27
C SER A 59 16.85 7.79 0.44
N ILE A 60 16.14 7.39 1.50
CA ILE A 60 14.78 7.83 1.82
C ILE A 60 14.71 8.21 3.29
N GLN A 61 14.26 9.43 3.57
CA GLN A 61 14.11 9.97 4.93
C GLN A 61 12.64 10.19 5.26
N GLY A 62 12.27 9.91 6.51
CA GLY A 62 10.97 10.23 7.09
C GLY A 62 11.13 11.29 8.16
N GLN A 63 10.34 12.35 8.09
CA GLN A 63 10.31 13.42 9.08
C GLN A 63 9.19 13.17 10.08
N TYR A 64 9.54 12.87 11.34
CA TYR A 64 8.62 12.64 12.45
C TYR A 64 8.54 13.85 13.40
N ARG A 65 7.34 14.34 13.76
CA ARG A 65 7.13 15.56 14.59
C ARG A 65 6.02 15.42 15.65
N THR A 66 6.05 16.25 16.69
CA THR A 66 5.01 16.31 17.73
C THR A 66 3.90 17.31 17.34
N GLY A 67 2.67 16.81 17.26
CA GLY A 67 1.48 17.59 16.89
C GLY A 67 0.19 16.89 17.26
N GLY A 68 0.10 16.34 18.47
CA GLY A 68 -1.04 15.55 18.93
C GLY A 68 -0.92 14.04 18.64
N GLY A 69 0.32 13.53 18.56
CA GLY A 69 0.61 12.09 18.49
C GLY A 69 0.64 11.46 17.10
N TRP A 70 0.99 12.19 16.03
CA TRP A 70 0.97 11.65 14.66
C TRP A 70 2.22 12.07 13.89
N ALA A 71 2.97 11.09 13.41
CA ALA A 71 4.40 11.28 13.27
C ALA A 71 4.81 11.81 11.90
N LEU A 72 4.35 11.24 10.78
CA LEU A 72 4.93 11.56 9.47
C LEU A 72 4.48 12.92 8.92
N HIS A 73 5.40 13.89 8.88
CA HIS A 73 5.16 15.26 8.40
C HIS A 73 5.80 15.53 7.04
N GLY A 74 6.80 14.73 6.66
CA GLY A 74 7.46 14.83 5.36
C GLY A 74 8.21 13.55 4.98
N ILE A 75 8.44 13.39 3.68
CA ILE A 75 9.31 12.35 3.12
C ILE A 75 10.30 13.00 2.16
N ALA A 76 11.54 12.56 2.16
CA ALA A 76 12.54 12.95 1.17
C ALA A 76 13.14 11.72 0.51
N VAL A 77 13.41 11.81 -0.79
CA VAL A 77 13.95 10.74 -1.63
C VAL A 77 15.11 11.31 -2.44
N GLY A 78 16.25 10.63 -2.40
CA GLY A 78 17.43 11.01 -3.16
C GLY A 78 18.45 9.88 -3.26
N GLY A 79 19.64 10.22 -3.74
CA GLY A 79 20.76 9.30 -3.92
C GLY A 79 21.10 9.05 -5.40
N PRO A 80 22.12 8.21 -5.68
CA PRO A 80 22.62 8.01 -7.04
C PRO A 80 21.59 7.53 -8.06
N PHE A 81 20.55 6.80 -7.64
CA PHE A 81 19.49 6.36 -8.55
C PHE A 81 18.63 7.51 -9.09
N LEU A 82 18.68 8.67 -8.43
CA LEU A 82 18.01 9.91 -8.83
C LEU A 82 19.02 10.92 -9.42
N GLU A 83 20.19 10.44 -9.87
CA GLU A 83 21.27 11.27 -10.42
C GLU A 83 21.77 12.35 -9.44
N GLY A 84 21.65 12.09 -8.13
CA GLY A 84 22.05 13.03 -7.08
C GLY A 84 21.00 14.09 -6.75
N HIS A 85 19.88 14.13 -7.48
CA HIS A 85 18.76 15.00 -7.16
C HIS A 85 18.05 14.58 -5.87
N VAL A 86 17.28 15.52 -5.32
CA VAL A 86 16.46 15.31 -4.12
C VAL A 86 15.04 15.79 -4.38
N LEU A 87 14.09 14.89 -4.15
CA LEU A 87 12.67 15.22 -4.03
C LEU A 87 12.28 15.20 -2.56
N SER A 88 11.65 16.27 -2.06
CA SER A 88 10.96 16.22 -0.76
C SER A 88 9.49 16.61 -0.88
N LEU A 89 8.64 15.88 -0.15
CA LEU A 89 7.24 16.24 0.08
C LEU A 89 7.07 16.57 1.55
N GLU A 90 6.61 17.78 1.85
CA GLU A 90 6.65 18.36 3.20
C GLU A 90 5.28 18.90 3.63
N ARG A 91 5.16 19.20 4.94
CA ARG A 91 3.93 19.70 5.58
C ARG A 91 2.70 18.82 5.25
N LEU A 92 2.93 17.51 5.14
CA LEU A 92 1.93 16.51 4.78
C LEU A 92 0.80 16.53 5.80
N TRP A 93 1.13 16.44 7.09
CA TRP A 93 0.15 16.43 8.18
C TRP A 93 -0.72 17.68 8.22
N ALA A 94 -0.12 18.84 7.96
CA ALA A 94 -0.82 20.13 7.86
C ALA A 94 -1.77 20.23 6.66
N GLY A 95 -1.79 19.24 5.76
CA GLY A 95 -2.68 19.22 4.60
C GLY A 95 -2.24 20.17 3.48
N GLU A 96 -1.01 20.67 3.51
CA GLU A 96 -0.46 21.56 2.47
C GLU A 96 0.12 20.76 1.30
N GLY A 97 0.91 19.72 1.62
CA GLY A 97 1.51 18.82 0.63
C GLY A 97 2.44 19.54 -0.34
N ASP A 98 3.44 20.23 0.19
CA ASP A 98 4.42 20.97 -0.62
C ASP A 98 5.42 20.03 -1.26
N ILE A 99 5.88 20.40 -2.44
CA ILE A 99 6.84 19.62 -3.22
C ILE A 99 8.06 20.51 -3.43
N PHE A 100 9.23 19.97 -3.11
CA PHE A 100 10.51 20.59 -3.40
C PHE A 100 11.35 19.68 -4.29
N TRP A 101 12.08 20.30 -5.20
CA TRP A 101 13.07 19.66 -6.05
C TRP A 101 14.40 20.37 -5.87
N ASP A 102 15.40 19.64 -5.37
CA ASP A 102 16.72 20.17 -5.00
C ASP A 102 16.62 21.37 -4.03
N GLY A 103 15.70 21.27 -3.06
CA GLY A 103 15.41 22.32 -2.08
C GLY A 103 14.61 23.51 -2.63
N GLN A 104 14.34 23.58 -3.94
CA GLN A 104 13.54 24.63 -4.54
C GLN A 104 12.05 24.25 -4.57
N PRO A 105 11.13 25.15 -4.16
CA PRO A 105 9.71 24.86 -4.19
C PRO A 105 9.20 24.70 -5.63
N VAL A 106 8.42 23.65 -5.87
CA VAL A 106 7.75 23.43 -7.15
C VAL A 106 6.46 24.26 -7.21
N ALA A 107 6.27 24.97 -8.32
CA ALA A 107 5.12 25.86 -8.50
C ALA A 107 3.79 25.10 -8.60
N ASP A 108 3.73 24.03 -9.40
CA ASP A 108 2.55 23.17 -9.51
C ASP A 108 2.58 22.07 -8.44
N ARG A 109 1.76 22.23 -7.40
CA ARG A 109 1.62 21.25 -6.31
C ARG A 109 0.67 20.10 -6.64
N ALA A 110 -0.04 20.15 -7.76
CA ALA A 110 -0.91 19.07 -8.23
C ALA A 110 -0.09 18.00 -8.96
N ARG A 111 0.90 18.43 -9.74
CA ARG A 111 1.73 17.56 -10.58
C ARG A 111 3.14 18.12 -10.69
N PHE A 112 4.11 17.22 -10.59
CA PHE A 112 5.50 17.52 -10.85
C PHE A 112 6.14 16.37 -11.62
N SER A 113 7.04 16.66 -12.56
CA SER A 113 7.80 15.62 -13.23
C SER A 113 9.15 16.13 -13.67
N ALA A 114 10.21 15.35 -13.44
CA ALA A 114 11.49 15.48 -14.11
C ALA A 114 11.67 14.24 -15.01
N PRO A 115 11.83 14.41 -16.33
CA PRO A 115 11.88 13.29 -17.27
C PRO A 115 12.87 12.20 -16.87
N GLY A 116 12.42 10.95 -16.82
CA GLY A 116 13.25 9.80 -16.46
C GLY A 116 13.59 9.66 -14.97
N LEU A 117 13.33 10.70 -14.16
CA LEU A 117 13.74 10.75 -12.76
C LEU A 117 12.56 10.72 -11.79
N VAL A 118 11.49 11.48 -12.03
CA VAL A 118 10.35 11.50 -11.11
C VAL A 118 9.06 11.87 -11.80
N SER A 119 7.97 11.26 -11.36
CA SER A 119 6.61 11.69 -11.63
C SER A 119 5.84 11.73 -10.32
N VAL A 120 5.33 12.90 -9.94
CA VAL A 120 4.51 13.14 -8.75
C VAL A 120 3.11 13.54 -9.18
N ARG A 121 2.12 12.88 -8.58
CA ARG A 121 0.71 13.25 -8.69
C ARG A 121 0.12 13.39 -7.30
N THR A 122 -0.38 14.57 -6.95
CA THR A 122 -1.08 14.74 -5.67
C THR A 122 -2.59 14.59 -5.84
N THR A 123 -3.23 14.09 -4.79
CA THR A 123 -4.68 14.02 -4.66
C THR A 123 -5.12 15.09 -3.67
N ARG A 124 -6.06 15.95 -4.08
CA ARG A 124 -6.61 17.02 -3.24
C ARG A 124 -8.13 16.90 -3.13
N GLY A 125 -8.66 17.23 -1.96
CA GLY A 125 -10.09 17.22 -1.68
C GLY A 125 -10.81 18.37 -2.37
N ARG A 126 -12.11 18.19 -2.68
CA ARG A 126 -12.96 19.28 -3.19
C ARG A 126 -13.20 20.38 -2.16
N THR A 127 -13.09 20.03 -0.88
CA THR A 127 -13.24 20.93 0.26
C THR A 127 -11.99 20.84 1.14
N ARG A 128 -11.48 21.98 1.58
CA ARG A 128 -10.38 22.05 2.55
C ARG A 128 -10.90 21.59 3.92
N ASP A 129 -10.18 20.70 4.59
CA ASP A 129 -10.39 20.47 6.02
C ASP A 129 -9.81 21.65 6.84
N ARG A 130 -9.86 21.59 8.18
CA ARG A 130 -9.34 22.68 9.02
C ARG A 130 -7.83 22.95 8.86
N ARG A 131 -7.08 22.00 8.30
CA ARG A 131 -5.64 22.02 8.09
C ARG A 131 -5.32 22.31 6.62
N GLY A 132 -5.94 21.59 5.68
CA GLY A 132 -5.60 21.68 4.26
C GLY A 132 -6.49 20.84 3.35
N ASP A 133 -6.19 20.85 2.06
CA ASP A 133 -6.92 20.08 1.04
C ASP A 133 -6.12 18.89 0.51
N PHE A 134 -4.85 18.74 0.89
CA PHE A 134 -4.04 17.59 0.51
C PHE A 134 -4.58 16.29 1.13
N LEU A 135 -4.79 15.28 0.28
CA LEU A 135 -5.26 13.95 0.67
C LEU A 135 -4.21 12.85 0.43
N GLY A 136 -3.18 13.11 -0.36
CA GLY A 136 -2.15 12.12 -0.65
C GLY A 136 -1.34 12.43 -1.90
N ALA A 137 -0.36 11.58 -2.17
CA ALA A 137 0.48 11.66 -3.36
C ALA A 137 0.90 10.28 -3.85
N GLU A 138 1.05 10.15 -5.16
CA GLU A 138 1.72 9.02 -5.80
C GLU A 138 2.99 9.53 -6.44
N VAL A 139 4.11 8.90 -6.11
CA VAL A 139 5.44 9.24 -6.60
C VAL A 139 6.02 8.01 -7.28
N GLU A 140 6.29 8.14 -8.57
CA GLU A 140 6.99 7.14 -9.38
C GLU A 140 8.44 7.61 -9.58
N LEU A 141 9.37 6.71 -9.31
CA LEU A 141 10.82 6.96 -9.32
C LEU A 141 11.52 5.88 -10.18
N PRO A 142 12.82 6.02 -10.47
CA PRO A 142 13.55 5.06 -11.28
C PRO A 142 13.61 3.68 -10.62
N ASP A 143 13.98 2.66 -11.38
CA ASP A 143 14.10 1.27 -10.93
C ASP A 143 12.81 0.65 -10.36
N GLY A 144 11.65 1.28 -10.63
CA GLY A 144 10.34 0.83 -10.16
C GLY A 144 10.09 1.15 -8.68
N VAL A 145 10.86 2.07 -8.10
CA VAL A 145 10.62 2.60 -6.76
C VAL A 145 9.35 3.45 -6.79
N ARG A 146 8.46 3.26 -5.81
CA ARG A 146 7.22 4.03 -5.68
C ARG A 146 6.96 4.40 -4.23
N VAL A 147 6.58 5.64 -4.01
CA VAL A 147 6.08 6.14 -2.73
C VAL A 147 4.62 6.51 -2.90
N ARG A 148 3.75 5.94 -2.06
CA ARG A 148 2.35 6.35 -1.97
C ARG A 148 2.05 6.91 -0.60
N ILE A 149 1.52 8.11 -0.58
CA ILE A 149 1.11 8.85 0.61
C ILE A 149 -0.41 8.92 0.64
N LYS A 150 -1.00 8.58 1.78
CA LYS A 150 -2.42 8.80 2.07
C LYS A 150 -2.53 9.63 3.34
N ARG A 151 -3.38 10.65 3.33
CA ARG A 151 -3.67 11.48 4.50
C ARG A 151 -5.13 11.32 4.89
N PHE A 152 -5.34 11.01 6.16
CA PHE A 152 -6.65 10.93 6.80
C PHE A 152 -6.77 12.09 7.79
N SER A 153 -7.90 12.78 7.78
CA SER A 153 -8.18 13.90 8.69
C SER A 153 -9.54 13.72 9.34
N TRP A 154 -9.65 14.12 10.61
CA TRP A 154 -10.90 14.05 11.34
C TRP A 154 -11.13 15.31 12.17
N SER A 155 -12.41 15.61 12.41
CA SER A 155 -12.82 16.69 13.30
C SER A 155 -14.11 16.30 14.01
N SER A 156 -14.05 16.16 15.33
CA SER A 156 -15.23 15.88 16.16
C SER A 156 -15.10 16.53 17.54
N GLY A 157 -16.21 17.06 18.08
CA GLY A 157 -16.28 17.59 19.44
C GLY A 157 -15.27 18.69 19.78
N GLY A 158 -14.89 19.52 18.81
CA GLY A 158 -13.90 20.59 18.99
C GLY A 158 -12.43 20.16 18.84
N ARG A 159 -12.13 18.86 18.71
CA ARG A 159 -10.79 18.35 18.39
C ARG A 159 -10.68 18.03 16.90
N SER A 160 -9.51 18.28 16.33
CA SER A 160 -9.20 17.89 14.95
C SER A 160 -7.82 17.27 14.88
N GLY A 161 -7.68 16.16 14.15
CA GLY A 161 -6.45 15.41 13.97
C GLY A 161 -6.22 15.04 12.52
N ALA A 162 -5.03 14.52 12.24
CA ALA A 162 -4.71 13.92 10.96
C ALA A 162 -3.65 12.84 11.14
N SER A 163 -3.65 11.85 10.25
CA SER A 163 -2.64 10.81 10.14
C SER A 163 -2.14 10.75 8.70
N VAL A 164 -0.84 10.53 8.54
CA VAL A 164 -0.19 10.39 7.24
C VAL A 164 0.42 9.01 7.16
N GLU A 165 -0.02 8.25 6.18
CA GLU A 165 0.52 6.95 5.83
C GLU A 165 1.46 7.09 4.64
N CYS A 166 2.57 6.34 4.70
CA CYS A 166 3.48 6.13 3.59
C CYS A 166 3.67 4.63 3.33
N ALA A 167 3.32 4.21 2.12
CA ALA A 167 3.63 2.89 1.56
C ALA A 167 4.77 3.02 0.54
N LEU A 168 5.85 2.28 0.78
CA LEU A 168 7.04 2.26 -0.08
C LEU A 168 7.13 0.93 -0.80
N THR A 169 7.28 0.96 -2.12
CA THR A 169 7.56 -0.21 -2.95
C THR A 169 8.91 -0.05 -3.61
N MET A 170 9.79 -1.03 -3.46
CA MET A 170 11.08 -1.07 -4.16
C MET A 170 11.62 -2.50 -4.23
N ARG A 171 12.63 -2.71 -5.07
CA ARG A 171 13.38 -3.97 -5.09
C ARG A 171 14.44 -3.96 -4.00
N ARG A 172 14.75 -5.16 -3.47
CA ARG A 172 15.92 -5.35 -2.61
C ARG A 172 17.17 -4.90 -3.34
N GLN A 173 18.00 -4.08 -2.67
CA GLN A 173 19.23 -3.55 -3.25
C GLN A 173 20.35 -4.60 -3.22
N ALA A 174 21.16 -4.65 -4.28
CA ALA A 174 22.20 -5.66 -4.44
C ALA A 174 23.29 -5.58 -3.36
N GLY A 175 23.60 -4.38 -2.86
CA GLY A 175 24.51 -4.13 -1.74
C GLY A 175 23.84 -4.16 -0.36
N GLY A 176 22.57 -4.59 -0.29
CA GLY A 176 21.76 -4.48 0.92
C GLY A 176 21.18 -3.08 1.13
N GLN A 177 20.36 -2.98 2.16
CA GLN A 177 19.67 -1.77 2.58
C GLN A 177 19.36 -1.86 4.07
N ASP A 178 19.13 -0.71 4.70
CA ASP A 178 18.74 -0.60 6.10
C ASP A 178 17.78 0.57 6.33
N GLY A 179 17.40 0.82 7.59
CA GLY A 179 16.47 1.88 8.00
C GLY A 179 15.16 1.31 8.53
N HIS A 180 14.20 2.18 8.84
CA HIS A 180 12.93 1.75 9.45
C HIS A 180 12.13 0.75 8.62
N CYS A 181 12.28 0.73 7.29
CA CYS A 181 11.60 -0.25 6.45
C CYS A 181 12.28 -1.64 6.41
N GLY A 182 13.41 -1.82 7.10
CA GLY A 182 14.10 -3.10 7.25
C GLY A 182 14.97 -3.51 6.06
N LYS A 183 15.69 -4.63 6.23
CA LYS A 183 16.72 -5.11 5.28
C LYS A 183 16.17 -5.84 4.06
N ALA A 184 14.93 -6.33 4.11
CA ALA A 184 14.34 -7.12 3.04
C ALA A 184 15.12 -8.42 2.73
N ASP A 185 15.80 -9.00 3.71
CA ASP A 185 16.65 -10.20 3.55
C ASP A 185 15.96 -11.51 3.95
N GLY A 186 14.75 -11.42 4.49
CA GLY A 186 13.93 -12.55 4.92
C GLY A 186 14.19 -13.04 6.33
N ASP A 187 15.13 -12.44 7.06
CA ASP A 187 15.32 -12.69 8.49
C ASP A 187 14.37 -11.80 9.29
N LEU A 188 13.36 -12.41 9.91
CA LEU A 188 12.43 -11.66 10.75
C LEU A 188 13.00 -11.36 12.15
N SER A 189 14.16 -11.93 12.51
CA SER A 189 14.71 -11.77 13.86
C SER A 189 15.08 -10.32 14.18
N ASP A 190 15.32 -9.51 13.15
CA ASP A 190 15.66 -8.10 13.22
C ASP A 190 14.50 -7.16 12.87
N ASP A 191 13.32 -7.67 12.52
CA ASP A 191 12.09 -6.87 12.33
C ASP A 191 11.38 -6.58 13.66
N ASN A 192 12.14 -6.07 14.63
CA ASN A 192 11.64 -5.79 15.97
C ASN A 192 11.95 -4.34 16.40
N GLN A 193 11.24 -3.91 17.45
CA GLN A 193 11.32 -2.53 17.92
C GLN A 193 12.73 -2.13 18.39
N GLU A 194 13.45 -3.03 19.06
CA GLU A 194 14.81 -2.78 19.54
C GLU A 194 15.79 -2.59 18.36
N TYR A 195 15.73 -3.48 17.37
CA TYR A 195 16.53 -3.35 16.15
C TYR A 195 16.20 -2.05 15.42
N MET A 196 14.92 -1.71 15.25
CA MET A 196 14.53 -0.46 14.61
C MET A 196 14.99 0.78 15.37
N TYR A 197 14.99 0.76 16.71
CA TYR A 197 15.57 1.86 17.49
C TYR A 197 17.09 1.97 17.36
N ASN A 198 17.77 0.84 17.16
CA ASN A 198 19.24 0.79 17.08
C ASN A 198 19.77 1.03 15.67
N GLN A 199 18.99 0.73 14.63
CA GLN A 199 19.41 0.76 13.22
C GLN A 199 18.63 1.80 12.39
N GLY A 200 17.49 2.27 12.90
CA GLY A 200 16.85 3.52 12.50
C GLY A 200 17.72 4.70 12.89
N MET A 201 18.84 4.86 12.18
CA MET A 201 19.79 5.93 12.43
C MET A 201 19.08 7.26 12.17
N GLU A 202 19.00 8.09 13.20
CA GLU A 202 18.63 9.49 13.05
C GLU A 202 19.56 10.12 12.00
N VAL A 203 18.99 10.87 11.08
CA VAL A 203 19.72 11.51 9.99
C VAL A 203 20.49 12.68 10.59
N PRO A 204 21.83 12.71 10.48
CA PRO A 204 22.59 13.85 10.97
C PRO A 204 22.27 15.11 10.15
N PRO A 205 22.28 16.32 10.75
CA PRO A 205 21.88 17.54 10.06
C PRO A 205 22.52 17.80 8.68
N PRO A 206 23.81 17.49 8.44
CA PRO A 206 24.44 17.67 7.13
C PRO A 206 23.90 16.73 6.03
N GLU A 207 23.24 15.65 6.41
CA GLU A 207 22.68 14.66 5.47
C GLU A 207 21.17 14.85 5.24
N LEU A 208 20.54 15.84 5.89
CA LEU A 208 19.11 16.11 5.73
C LEU A 208 18.78 16.53 4.29
N MET A 209 17.71 15.94 3.76
CA MET A 209 17.22 16.16 2.40
C MET A 209 15.97 17.05 2.33
N PHE A 210 15.62 17.75 3.42
CA PHE A 210 14.44 18.62 3.49
C PHE A 210 14.77 20.09 3.21
N SER A 211 13.79 20.83 2.67
CA SER A 211 13.91 22.20 2.15
C SER A 211 14.31 23.25 3.20
N ALA A 212 13.96 23.01 4.46
CA ALA A 212 14.40 23.76 5.60
C ALA A 212 14.94 22.78 6.64
N ALA A 213 16.07 23.13 7.28
CA ALA A 213 16.40 22.55 8.56
C ALA A 213 15.24 22.92 9.50
N ALA A 214 14.34 21.97 9.76
CA ALA A 214 13.53 22.06 10.96
C ALA A 214 14.50 22.36 12.11
N PRO A 215 14.12 23.21 13.09
CA PRO A 215 14.99 23.50 14.22
C PRO A 215 15.57 22.17 14.72
N PRO A 216 16.89 22.12 15.00
CA PRO A 216 17.59 20.89 15.31
C PRO A 216 16.78 20.15 16.37
N ALA A 217 16.60 18.85 16.12
CA ALA A 217 15.78 17.92 16.88
C ALA A 217 15.45 18.44 18.27
N LEU A 218 14.15 18.55 18.58
CA LEU A 218 13.73 18.41 19.97
C LEU A 218 14.18 17.00 20.39
N LEU A 219 15.43 16.94 20.85
CA LEU A 219 16.11 15.78 21.34
C LEU A 219 15.15 15.11 22.32
N GLN A 220 14.76 13.89 21.99
CA GLN A 220 14.23 12.92 22.95
C GLN A 220 12.87 13.27 23.58
N ASP A 221 12.05 14.12 22.95
CA ASP A 221 10.68 14.29 23.45
C ASP A 221 9.81 13.11 22.98
N VAL A 222 9.70 12.10 23.84
CA VAL A 222 8.69 11.06 23.69
C VAL A 222 7.36 11.73 23.96
N SER A 223 6.49 11.84 22.95
CA SER A 223 5.11 12.28 23.22
C SER A 223 4.48 11.28 24.19
N PRO A 224 4.15 11.66 25.44
CA PRO A 224 3.57 10.71 26.36
C PRO A 224 2.19 10.31 25.83
N LEU A 225 1.97 9.00 25.72
CA LEU A 225 0.64 8.47 25.42
C LEU A 225 -0.34 8.98 26.48
N PRO A 226 -1.60 9.29 26.11
CA PRO A 226 -2.63 9.60 27.09
C PRO A 226 -2.70 8.48 28.14
N ALA A 227 -2.88 8.80 29.41
CA ALA A 227 -2.87 7.80 30.50
C ALA A 227 -3.85 6.63 30.24
N ARG A 228 -4.98 6.91 29.56
CA ARG A 228 -5.99 5.92 29.15
C ARG A 228 -5.50 4.91 28.10
N CYS A 229 -4.39 5.20 27.43
CA CYS A 229 -3.77 4.38 26.38
C CYS A 229 -2.44 3.75 26.85
N ALA A 230 -2.00 4.02 28.09
CA ALA A 230 -0.66 3.67 28.57
C ALA A 230 -0.56 2.29 29.27
N GLN A 231 -1.68 1.66 29.62
CA GLN A 231 -1.71 0.35 30.30
C GLN A 231 -2.44 -0.70 29.45
N ASP A 232 -3.77 -0.76 29.60
CA ASP A 232 -4.64 -1.62 28.81
C ASP A 232 -5.44 -0.76 27.83
N LEU A 233 -5.42 -1.14 26.56
CA LEU A 233 -6.17 -0.45 25.54
C LEU A 233 -7.68 -0.66 25.77
N PRO A 234 -8.52 0.38 25.62
CA PRO A 234 -9.95 0.24 25.87
C PRO A 234 -10.61 -0.74 24.89
N ALA A 235 -11.36 -1.72 25.40
CA ALA A 235 -12.13 -2.67 24.58
C ALA A 235 -13.12 -1.99 23.62
N ALA A 236 -13.61 -0.80 24.00
CA ALA A 236 -14.46 0.03 23.13
C ALA A 236 -13.70 0.54 21.90
N ASP A 237 -12.43 0.92 22.05
CA ASP A 237 -11.57 1.37 20.95
C ASP A 237 -11.17 0.18 20.04
N GLU A 238 -10.99 -1.01 20.62
CA GLU A 238 -10.77 -2.25 19.86
C GLU A 238 -12.00 -2.63 19.02
N ALA A 239 -13.21 -2.53 19.59
CA ALA A 239 -14.45 -2.79 18.87
C ALA A 239 -14.66 -1.83 17.68
N VAL A 240 -14.24 -0.57 17.83
CA VAL A 240 -14.23 0.42 16.72
C VAL A 240 -13.32 -0.05 15.58
N CYS A 241 -12.12 -0.52 15.92
CA CYS A 241 -11.16 -1.06 14.96
C CYS A 241 -11.69 -2.33 14.28
N ALA A 242 -12.22 -3.29 15.04
CA ALA A 242 -12.83 -4.50 14.50
C ALA A 242 -13.92 -4.16 13.47
N ALA A 243 -14.85 -3.27 13.80
CA ALA A 243 -15.89 -2.83 12.88
C ALA A 243 -15.32 -2.11 11.63
N ALA A 244 -14.21 -1.37 11.77
CA ALA A 244 -13.56 -0.72 10.63
C ALA A 244 -12.92 -1.74 9.67
N PHE A 245 -12.24 -2.75 10.19
CA PHE A 245 -11.65 -3.82 9.39
C PHE A 245 -12.71 -4.73 8.74
N GLU A 246 -13.82 -5.00 9.44
CA GLU A 246 -14.96 -5.74 8.88
C GLU A 246 -15.59 -5.01 7.68
N ARG A 247 -15.77 -3.68 7.78
CA ARG A 247 -16.25 -2.87 6.64
C ARG A 247 -15.31 -2.91 5.44
N ALA A 248 -14.01 -3.10 5.68
CA ALA A 248 -13.00 -3.28 4.63
C ALA A 248 -12.93 -4.73 4.11
N ASN A 249 -13.77 -5.64 4.62
CA ASN A 249 -13.85 -7.05 4.23
C ASN A 249 -12.49 -7.78 4.34
N LEU A 250 -11.70 -7.43 5.36
CA LEU A 250 -10.41 -8.06 5.65
C LEU A 250 -10.61 -9.26 6.60
N SER A 251 -9.91 -10.36 6.34
CA SER A 251 -9.99 -11.56 7.21
C SER A 251 -9.34 -11.32 8.57
N ALA A 252 -9.89 -11.90 9.64
CA ALA A 252 -9.32 -11.81 11.00
C ALA A 252 -7.82 -12.14 11.07
N ALA A 253 -7.34 -13.13 10.31
CA ALA A 253 -5.93 -13.52 10.25
C ALA A 253 -5.00 -12.40 9.75
N LEU A 254 -5.47 -11.64 8.75
CA LEU A 254 -4.76 -10.49 8.19
C LEU A 254 -4.82 -9.28 9.13
N VAL A 255 -5.95 -9.10 9.82
CA VAL A 255 -6.20 -7.94 10.68
C VAL A 255 -5.42 -8.00 11.98
N ALA A 256 -5.17 -9.21 12.51
CA ALA A 256 -4.60 -9.40 13.84
C ALA A 256 -3.32 -8.55 14.12
N PRO A 257 -2.34 -8.44 13.20
CA PRO A 257 -1.14 -7.62 13.44
C PRO A 257 -1.41 -6.11 13.53
N PHE A 258 -2.48 -5.63 12.90
CA PHE A 258 -2.83 -4.23 12.83
C PHE A 258 -3.80 -3.81 13.96
N MET A 259 -4.40 -4.77 14.68
CA MET A 259 -5.44 -4.47 15.66
C MET A 259 -4.93 -3.57 16.78
N ARG A 260 -3.80 -3.95 17.40
CA ARG A 260 -3.22 -3.17 18.51
C ARG A 260 -2.84 -1.75 18.08
N ALA A 261 -2.19 -1.61 16.92
CA ALA A 261 -1.84 -0.31 16.34
C ALA A 261 -3.08 0.54 16.09
N CYS A 262 -4.13 -0.05 15.51
CA CYS A 262 -5.41 0.61 15.31
C CYS A 262 -6.03 1.07 16.63
N THR A 263 -6.04 0.20 17.64
CA THR A 263 -6.63 0.54 18.94
C THR A 263 -5.86 1.65 19.63
N MET A 264 -4.53 1.67 19.51
CA MET A 264 -3.69 2.78 19.98
C MET A 264 -4.04 4.08 19.23
N ASP A 265 -4.15 4.03 17.91
CA ASP A 265 -4.50 5.17 17.07
C ASP A 265 -5.86 5.78 17.49
N VAL A 266 -6.90 4.94 17.62
CA VAL A 266 -8.25 5.35 18.05
C VAL A 266 -8.23 5.88 19.49
N CYS A 267 -7.50 5.22 20.38
CA CYS A 267 -7.36 5.63 21.77
C CYS A 267 -6.67 7.00 21.89
N ASN A 268 -5.61 7.24 21.13
CA ASN A 268 -4.90 8.51 21.13
C ASN A 268 -5.76 9.63 20.50
N ALA A 269 -6.40 9.34 19.37
CA ALA A 269 -7.23 10.30 18.64
C ALA A 269 -8.52 10.69 19.37
N GLN A 270 -9.04 9.84 20.25
CA GLN A 270 -10.40 9.97 20.79
C GLN A 270 -11.47 10.03 19.68
N ASN A 271 -11.25 9.28 18.61
CA ASN A 271 -12.02 9.41 17.38
C ASN A 271 -11.93 8.15 16.52
N ALA A 272 -13.08 7.65 16.04
CA ALA A 272 -13.17 6.39 15.32
C ALA A 272 -12.54 6.45 13.92
N GLU A 273 -12.51 7.63 13.30
CA GLU A 273 -11.94 7.81 11.96
C GLU A 273 -10.41 7.60 11.93
N ALA A 274 -9.74 7.66 13.08
CA ALA A 274 -8.32 7.31 13.21
C ALA A 274 -8.01 5.86 12.81
N ALA A 275 -8.98 4.95 12.93
CA ALA A 275 -8.85 3.55 12.46
C ALA A 275 -8.54 3.45 10.96
N SER A 276 -8.86 4.48 10.16
CA SER A 276 -8.69 4.48 8.71
C SER A 276 -7.24 4.28 8.28
N ALA A 277 -6.27 4.81 9.04
CA ALA A 277 -4.86 4.66 8.73
C ALA A 277 -4.40 3.20 8.86
N SER A 278 -4.81 2.52 9.94
CA SER A 278 -4.50 1.11 10.17
C SER A 278 -5.22 0.19 9.17
N VAL A 279 -6.49 0.47 8.82
CA VAL A 279 -7.20 -0.24 7.74
C VAL A 279 -6.47 -0.12 6.41
N SER A 280 -6.06 1.10 6.06
CA SER A 280 -5.34 1.37 4.82
C SER A 280 -3.99 0.66 4.78
N ALA A 281 -3.22 0.71 5.88
CA ALA A 281 -1.95 0.00 6.01
C ALA A 281 -2.12 -1.52 5.89
N ALA A 282 -3.19 -2.10 6.47
CA ALA A 282 -3.50 -3.52 6.35
C ALA A 282 -3.85 -3.91 4.91
N VAL A 283 -4.66 -3.10 4.21
CA VAL A 283 -4.96 -3.28 2.78
C VAL A 283 -3.69 -3.23 1.94
N ASP A 284 -2.79 -2.30 2.25
CA ASP A 284 -1.57 -2.09 1.49
C ASP A 284 -0.54 -3.20 1.73
N ALA A 285 -0.38 -3.66 2.97
CA ALA A 285 0.50 -4.77 3.33
C ALA A 285 0.03 -6.10 2.74
N SER A 286 -1.28 -6.29 2.57
CA SER A 286 -1.86 -7.49 1.95
C SER A 286 -2.02 -7.42 0.45
N SER A 287 -1.72 -6.28 -0.16
CA SER A 287 -1.76 -6.10 -1.61
C SER A 287 -0.52 -6.74 -2.24
N VAL A 288 -0.63 -8.02 -2.59
CA VAL A 288 0.43 -8.73 -3.32
C VAL A 288 0.47 -8.21 -4.76
N THR A 289 1.63 -7.70 -5.18
CA THR A 289 1.90 -7.49 -6.60
C THR A 289 2.17 -8.84 -7.25
N SER A 290 1.33 -9.25 -8.18
CA SER A 290 1.46 -10.54 -8.86
C SER A 290 1.09 -10.41 -10.33
N PRO A 291 1.75 -11.17 -11.23
CA PRO A 291 1.17 -11.45 -12.52
C PRO A 291 -0.09 -12.30 -12.34
N ILE A 292 -1.05 -12.13 -13.24
CA ILE A 292 -2.15 -13.08 -13.42
C ILE A 292 -1.79 -13.89 -14.66
N ARG A 293 -1.43 -15.15 -14.46
CA ARG A 293 -1.01 -16.05 -15.55
C ARG A 293 -2.18 -16.88 -16.03
N TRP A 294 -2.19 -17.21 -17.31
CA TRP A 294 -3.11 -18.20 -17.82
C TRP A 294 -2.69 -19.58 -17.30
N ALA A 295 -3.59 -20.29 -16.60
CA ALA A 295 -3.21 -21.51 -15.89
C ALA A 295 -2.89 -22.70 -16.81
N ARG A 296 -3.37 -22.65 -18.06
CA ARG A 296 -3.05 -23.62 -19.12
C ARG A 296 -1.64 -23.42 -19.66
N GLU A 297 -1.25 -22.16 -19.85
CA GLU A 297 0.03 -21.77 -20.45
C GLU A 297 0.68 -20.66 -19.59
N PRO A 298 1.43 -21.02 -18.52
CA PRO A 298 1.93 -20.07 -17.52
C PRO A 298 2.91 -19.00 -18.04
N GLU A 299 3.39 -19.15 -19.27
CA GLU A 299 4.18 -18.17 -20.01
C GLU A 299 3.35 -17.01 -20.55
N TRP A 300 2.01 -17.09 -20.46
CA TRP A 300 1.10 -16.03 -20.86
C TRP A 300 0.52 -15.33 -19.64
N CYS A 301 0.69 -14.02 -19.61
CA CYS A 301 0.21 -13.14 -18.57
C CYS A 301 -0.94 -12.30 -19.10
N VAL A 302 -1.94 -12.07 -18.24
CA VAL A 302 -2.84 -10.94 -18.40
C VAL A 302 -2.01 -9.67 -18.27
N GLU A 303 -2.23 -8.71 -19.17
CA GLU A 303 -1.59 -7.40 -19.13
C GLU A 303 -2.53 -6.29 -19.60
N VAL A 304 -2.08 -5.06 -19.37
CA VAL A 304 -2.68 -3.84 -19.91
C VAL A 304 -2.09 -3.57 -21.29
N GLY A 305 -2.92 -3.70 -22.32
CA GLY A 305 -2.50 -3.52 -23.71
C GLY A 305 -2.00 -2.10 -23.99
N GLY A 306 -0.82 -1.99 -24.60
CA GLY A 306 -0.21 -0.72 -24.96
C GLY A 306 0.48 0.02 -23.80
N GLY A 307 0.34 -0.46 -22.56
CA GLY A 307 1.08 0.07 -21.40
C GLY A 307 0.80 1.54 -21.06
N LYS A 308 -0.39 2.05 -21.39
CA LYS A 308 -0.79 3.43 -21.08
C LYS A 308 -1.95 3.44 -20.08
N PRO A 309 -1.96 4.37 -19.09
CA PRO A 309 -3.06 4.51 -18.13
C PRO A 309 -4.25 5.26 -18.73
N GLU A 310 -4.73 4.84 -19.90
CA GLU A 310 -5.88 5.43 -20.57
C GLU A 310 -7.16 4.68 -20.19
N LYS A 311 -8.22 5.43 -19.86
CA LYS A 311 -9.55 4.85 -19.58
C LYS A 311 -10.07 4.13 -20.83
N GLY A 312 -10.44 2.86 -20.67
CA GLY A 312 -10.88 2.00 -21.78
C GLY A 312 -9.76 1.15 -22.40
N SER A 313 -8.52 1.29 -21.93
CA SER A 313 -7.41 0.43 -22.34
C SER A 313 -7.78 -1.03 -22.20
N GLY A 314 -7.43 -1.83 -23.20
CA GLY A 314 -7.80 -3.24 -23.26
C GLY A 314 -6.94 -4.07 -22.34
N VAL A 315 -7.57 -5.07 -21.73
CA VAL A 315 -6.86 -6.11 -20.98
C VAL A 315 -6.74 -7.32 -21.88
N GLN A 316 -5.53 -7.86 -22.00
CA GLN A 316 -5.18 -8.86 -23.02
C GLN A 316 -4.17 -9.88 -22.50
N LEU A 317 -4.00 -10.97 -23.25
CA LEU A 317 -2.89 -11.90 -23.07
C LEU A 317 -1.63 -11.43 -23.79
N TRP A 318 -0.50 -11.57 -23.12
CA TRP A 318 0.82 -11.32 -23.67
C TRP A 318 1.87 -12.24 -23.01
N PRO A 319 2.98 -12.59 -23.69
CA PRO A 319 4.07 -13.32 -23.08
C PRO A 319 4.59 -12.64 -21.81
N CYS A 320 4.65 -13.38 -20.72
CA CYS A 320 5.23 -12.97 -19.47
C CYS A 320 6.69 -12.53 -19.68
N GLY A 321 7.13 -11.48 -19.00
CA GLY A 321 8.53 -11.03 -19.01
C GLY A 321 8.92 -10.04 -20.12
N GLN A 322 8.16 -9.94 -21.22
CA GLN A 322 8.41 -8.91 -22.26
C GLN A 322 7.84 -7.54 -21.88
N SER A 323 6.79 -7.49 -21.06
CA SER A 323 6.22 -6.25 -20.52
C SER A 323 5.97 -6.37 -19.02
N LYS A 324 7.06 -6.38 -18.24
CA LYS A 324 6.99 -6.64 -16.78
C LYS A 324 6.13 -5.62 -16.03
N ALA A 325 6.04 -4.37 -16.47
CA ALA A 325 5.21 -3.36 -15.79
C ALA A 325 3.71 -3.50 -16.14
N ASN A 326 3.37 -3.84 -17.39
CA ASN A 326 1.98 -3.96 -17.84
C ASN A 326 1.29 -5.22 -17.30
N ALA A 327 2.07 -6.25 -16.99
CA ALA A 327 1.60 -7.58 -16.61
C ALA A 327 1.61 -7.84 -15.10
N GLN A 328 1.60 -6.79 -14.28
CA GLN A 328 1.61 -6.89 -12.82
C GLN A 328 0.38 -6.21 -12.25
N PHE A 329 -0.27 -6.87 -11.30
CA PHE A 329 -1.47 -6.35 -10.65
C PHE A 329 -1.31 -6.39 -9.14
N LEU A 330 -1.86 -5.38 -8.46
CA LEU A 330 -2.12 -5.44 -7.03
C LEU A 330 -3.44 -6.18 -6.87
N LEU A 331 -3.34 -7.38 -6.30
CA LEU A 331 -4.49 -8.25 -6.10
C LEU A 331 -5.23 -7.85 -4.82
N PRO A 332 -6.57 -7.91 -4.81
CA PRO A 332 -7.33 -7.52 -3.63
C PRO A 332 -7.00 -8.43 -2.43
N PRO A 333 -6.69 -7.83 -1.27
CA PRO A 333 -6.57 -8.55 0.01
C PRO A 333 -7.77 -9.44 0.30
N GLY A 334 -7.54 -10.60 0.89
CA GLY A 334 -8.62 -11.56 1.19
C GLY A 334 -9.27 -12.19 -0.05
N GLY A 335 -8.77 -11.91 -1.25
CA GLY A 335 -9.23 -12.50 -2.50
C GLY A 335 -10.54 -11.92 -3.04
N ARG A 336 -11.03 -10.78 -2.52
CA ARG A 336 -12.20 -10.08 -3.08
C ARG A 336 -11.99 -8.57 -3.09
N GLY A 337 -12.17 -7.93 -4.24
CA GLY A 337 -12.09 -6.47 -4.35
C GLY A 337 -11.56 -5.97 -5.69
N LEU A 338 -10.98 -4.78 -5.69
CA LEU A 338 -10.34 -4.17 -6.85
C LEU A 338 -9.05 -4.91 -7.23
N VAL A 339 -8.94 -5.31 -8.50
CA VAL A 339 -7.67 -5.72 -9.11
C VAL A 339 -7.05 -4.49 -9.77
N ARG A 340 -6.02 -3.91 -9.14
CA ARG A 340 -5.41 -2.64 -9.59
C ARG A 340 -4.21 -2.93 -10.46
N TRP A 341 -3.99 -2.13 -11.49
CA TRP A 341 -2.78 -2.23 -12.28
C TRP A 341 -1.60 -1.79 -11.42
N ALA A 342 -0.57 -2.63 -11.30
CA ALA A 342 0.54 -2.32 -10.42
C ALA A 342 1.33 -1.10 -10.90
N ALA A 343 1.46 -0.82 -12.20
CA ALA A 343 2.16 0.40 -12.64
C ALA A 343 1.36 1.68 -12.37
N HIS A 344 0.02 1.61 -12.40
CA HIS A 344 -0.87 2.75 -12.13
C HIS A 344 -2.00 2.31 -11.19
N PRO A 345 -1.79 2.38 -9.87
CA PRO A 345 -2.73 1.85 -8.87
C PRO A 345 -4.09 2.56 -8.84
N ASP A 346 -4.20 3.74 -9.44
CA ASP A 346 -5.45 4.47 -9.67
C ASP A 346 -6.30 3.86 -10.80
N MET A 347 -5.78 2.87 -11.53
CA MET A 347 -6.46 2.16 -12.61
C MET A 347 -6.78 0.71 -12.23
N CYS A 348 -8.04 0.34 -12.41
CA CYS A 348 -8.60 -0.95 -12.00
C CYS A 348 -9.12 -1.73 -13.20
N LEU A 349 -9.10 -3.07 -13.09
CA LEU A 349 -9.92 -3.91 -13.96
C LEU A 349 -11.39 -3.50 -13.80
N ASP A 350 -12.08 -3.37 -14.93
CA ASP A 350 -13.46 -2.93 -15.00
C ASP A 350 -14.21 -3.78 -16.05
N VAL A 351 -15.35 -4.31 -15.64
CA VAL A 351 -16.33 -4.89 -16.56
C VAL A 351 -16.99 -3.73 -17.31
N HIS A 352 -16.88 -3.71 -18.65
CA HIS A 352 -17.45 -2.67 -19.49
C HIS A 352 -18.79 -3.10 -20.13
N PRO A 353 -19.94 -2.99 -19.42
CA PRO A 353 -21.23 -3.30 -19.99
C PRO A 353 -21.55 -2.33 -21.13
N ARG A 354 -21.63 -2.84 -22.37
CA ARG A 354 -22.10 -2.04 -23.51
C ARG A 354 -23.62 -1.89 -23.42
N GLY A 355 -24.10 -0.64 -23.36
CA GLY A 355 -25.54 -0.34 -23.30
C GLY A 355 -26.25 -0.91 -22.07
N GLY A 356 -25.54 -1.06 -20.94
CA GLY A 356 -26.10 -1.55 -19.68
C GLY A 356 -26.35 -3.07 -19.63
N ARG A 357 -25.98 -3.82 -20.67
CA ARG A 357 -26.15 -5.28 -20.71
C ARG A 357 -24.86 -5.97 -20.31
N VAL A 358 -24.96 -6.90 -19.36
CA VAL A 358 -23.87 -7.81 -18.98
C VAL A 358 -24.17 -9.19 -19.57
N GLY A 359 -23.18 -9.80 -20.20
CA GLY A 359 -23.30 -11.12 -20.83
C GLY A 359 -21.97 -11.61 -21.39
N ASN A 360 -22.02 -12.77 -22.05
CA ASN A 360 -20.85 -13.39 -22.66
C ASN A 360 -20.19 -12.45 -23.68
N GLY A 361 -18.86 -12.31 -23.58
CA GLY A 361 -18.05 -11.50 -24.48
C GLY A 361 -17.94 -10.02 -24.10
N VAL A 362 -18.48 -9.62 -22.94
CA VAL A 362 -18.23 -8.28 -22.39
C VAL A 362 -16.73 -8.09 -22.18
N ARG A 363 -16.21 -6.95 -22.62
CA ARG A 363 -14.77 -6.63 -22.53
C ARG A 363 -14.39 -6.30 -21.09
N ILE A 364 -13.21 -6.77 -20.68
CA ILE A 364 -12.51 -6.25 -19.51
C ILE A 364 -11.59 -5.12 -19.97
N GLN A 365 -11.65 -3.99 -19.28
CA GLN A 365 -10.87 -2.80 -19.57
C GLN A 365 -10.17 -2.28 -18.31
N LEU A 366 -9.29 -1.31 -18.48
CA LEU A 366 -8.89 -0.43 -17.39
C LEU A 366 -9.81 0.78 -17.26
N TRP A 367 -10.11 1.15 -16.03
CA TRP A 367 -10.80 2.39 -15.71
C TRP A 367 -10.31 2.96 -14.38
N ALA A 368 -10.58 4.25 -14.12
CA ALA A 368 -10.24 4.86 -12.84
C ALA A 368 -10.94 4.11 -11.69
N CYS A 369 -10.15 3.67 -10.71
CA CYS A 369 -10.58 2.91 -9.56
C CYS A 369 -11.66 3.64 -8.77
N ARG A 370 -12.71 2.92 -8.38
CA ARG A 370 -13.75 3.40 -7.48
C ARG A 370 -14.07 2.28 -6.48
N GLU A 371 -13.75 2.53 -5.21
CA GLU A 371 -14.01 1.58 -4.13
C GLU A 371 -15.50 1.21 -4.08
N GLY A 372 -15.78 -0.08 -3.91
CA GLY A 372 -17.14 -0.62 -3.87
C GLY A 372 -17.92 -0.59 -5.19
N HIS A 373 -17.36 -0.07 -6.30
CA HIS A 373 -18.10 0.00 -7.56
C HIS A 373 -18.35 -1.40 -8.14
N PRO A 374 -19.60 -1.81 -8.44
CA PRO A 374 -19.95 -3.19 -8.81
C PRO A 374 -19.14 -3.77 -9.98
N ASN A 375 -18.89 -2.98 -11.03
CA ASN A 375 -18.14 -3.42 -12.20
C ASN A 375 -16.65 -3.69 -11.96
N MET A 376 -16.10 -3.27 -10.82
CA MET A 376 -14.66 -3.34 -10.52
C MET A 376 -14.34 -4.34 -9.40
N GLN A 377 -15.34 -5.01 -8.87
CA GLN A 377 -15.17 -6.00 -7.80
C GLN A 377 -14.96 -7.39 -8.40
N PHE A 378 -13.84 -8.04 -8.07
CA PHE A 378 -13.53 -9.41 -8.51
C PHE A 378 -13.29 -10.33 -7.32
N VAL A 379 -13.55 -11.62 -7.49
CA VAL A 379 -13.25 -12.68 -6.53
C VAL A 379 -12.17 -13.58 -7.12
N LEU A 380 -11.03 -13.64 -6.46
CA LEU A 380 -9.87 -14.45 -6.82
C LEU A 380 -10.07 -15.91 -6.38
N PRO A 381 -9.41 -16.87 -7.05
CA PRO A 381 -9.45 -18.26 -6.63
C PRO A 381 -8.70 -18.49 -5.31
N LYS A 382 -9.31 -19.27 -4.41
CA LYS A 382 -8.64 -19.76 -3.19
C LYS A 382 -7.50 -20.69 -3.59
N GLY A 383 -6.34 -20.59 -2.93
CA GLY A 383 -5.15 -21.41 -3.24
C GLY A 383 -4.36 -20.95 -4.47
N GLY A 384 -4.64 -19.77 -5.02
CA GLY A 384 -3.81 -19.14 -6.05
C GLY A 384 -4.00 -19.67 -7.48
N ARG A 385 -4.83 -20.69 -7.69
CA ARG A 385 -5.17 -21.21 -9.03
C ARG A 385 -6.67 -21.45 -9.15
N GLY A 386 -7.28 -20.94 -10.20
CA GLY A 386 -8.70 -21.14 -10.45
C GLY A 386 -9.33 -20.04 -11.32
N LYS A 387 -10.67 -20.10 -11.43
CA LYS A 387 -11.49 -19.05 -12.04
C LYS A 387 -11.46 -17.74 -11.22
N ILE A 388 -11.14 -16.62 -11.86
CA ILE A 388 -11.36 -15.28 -11.29
C ILE A 388 -12.76 -14.82 -11.69
N ARG A 389 -13.63 -14.55 -10.71
CA ARG A 389 -15.06 -14.27 -10.89
C ARG A 389 -15.36 -12.79 -10.76
N TRP A 390 -16.39 -12.33 -11.45
CA TRP A 390 -16.98 -11.03 -11.16
C TRP A 390 -17.79 -11.12 -9.87
N ALA A 391 -17.63 -10.14 -8.98
CA ALA A 391 -18.18 -10.22 -7.63
C ALA A 391 -19.69 -9.93 -7.56
N GLU A 392 -20.22 -9.20 -8.55
CA GLU A 392 -21.65 -8.85 -8.68
C GLU A 392 -22.47 -10.05 -9.20
N ASP A 393 -21.91 -10.79 -10.16
CA ASP A 393 -22.47 -12.05 -10.65
C ASP A 393 -21.37 -13.13 -10.68
N PRO A 394 -21.27 -13.95 -9.62
CA PRO A 394 -20.27 -15.01 -9.51
C PRO A 394 -20.40 -16.14 -10.55
N SER A 395 -21.48 -16.15 -11.33
CA SER A 395 -21.62 -17.04 -12.49
C SER A 395 -20.81 -16.57 -13.71
N MET A 396 -20.19 -15.39 -13.63
CA MET A 396 -19.38 -14.80 -14.69
C MET A 396 -17.89 -14.75 -14.29
N CYS A 397 -17.03 -15.16 -15.22
CA CYS A 397 -15.61 -15.38 -15.05
C CYS A 397 -14.80 -14.60 -16.09
N LEU A 398 -13.56 -14.26 -15.71
CA LEU A 398 -12.53 -13.90 -16.67
C LEU A 398 -12.29 -15.07 -17.64
N ASP A 399 -12.10 -14.74 -18.91
CA ASP A 399 -12.00 -15.68 -20.02
C ASP A 399 -10.96 -15.19 -21.03
N VAL A 400 -10.02 -16.06 -21.37
CA VAL A 400 -9.16 -15.90 -22.55
C VAL A 400 -10.03 -16.16 -23.78
N LYS A 401 -10.28 -15.11 -24.55
CA LYS A 401 -11.22 -15.15 -25.67
C LYS A 401 -10.86 -16.27 -26.66
N HIS A 402 -11.80 -17.21 -26.85
CA HIS A 402 -11.65 -18.42 -27.67
C HIS A 402 -10.47 -19.33 -27.28
N GLY A 403 -9.86 -19.13 -26.10
CA GLY A 403 -8.71 -19.91 -25.65
C GLY A 403 -7.48 -19.80 -26.55
N ARG A 404 -7.29 -18.65 -27.22
CA ARG A 404 -6.17 -18.43 -28.14
C ARG A 404 -4.92 -17.96 -27.41
N ASP A 405 -3.80 -18.59 -27.71
CA ASP A 405 -2.44 -18.28 -27.31
C ASP A 405 -1.77 -17.29 -28.30
N VAL A 406 -2.50 -16.22 -28.66
CA VAL A 406 -2.00 -15.19 -29.59
C VAL A 406 -1.80 -13.89 -28.83
N ARG A 407 -0.70 -13.19 -29.13
CA ARG A 407 -0.42 -11.86 -28.59
C ARG A 407 -1.59 -10.92 -28.80
N GLY A 408 -2.01 -10.25 -27.73
CA GLY A 408 -3.13 -9.32 -27.77
C GLY A 408 -4.50 -10.00 -27.76
N THR A 409 -4.58 -11.32 -27.49
CA THR A 409 -5.87 -12.00 -27.31
C THR A 409 -6.64 -11.31 -26.18
N PRO A 410 -7.86 -10.78 -26.43
CA PRO A 410 -8.59 -10.05 -25.41
C PRO A 410 -8.99 -10.93 -24.24
N ILE A 411 -8.93 -10.33 -23.05
CA ILE A 411 -9.61 -10.87 -21.88
C ILE A 411 -11.05 -10.35 -21.86
N GLN A 412 -12.00 -11.25 -21.67
CA GLN A 412 -13.42 -10.97 -21.67
C GLN A 412 -14.09 -11.59 -20.45
N LEU A 413 -15.35 -11.22 -20.23
CA LEU A 413 -16.24 -11.83 -19.26
C LEU A 413 -17.09 -12.90 -19.97
N TRP A 414 -17.19 -14.08 -19.36
CA TRP A 414 -17.99 -15.20 -19.88
C TRP A 414 -18.54 -16.04 -18.73
N ARG A 415 -19.63 -16.78 -18.95
CA ARG A 415 -20.15 -17.70 -17.93
C ARG A 415 -19.07 -18.69 -17.45
N CYS A 416 -19.02 -18.88 -16.14
CA CYS A 416 -18.23 -19.87 -15.42
C CYS A 416 -18.84 -21.27 -15.66
N GLU A 417 -18.79 -21.78 -16.88
CA GLU A 417 -19.37 -23.09 -17.22
C GLU A 417 -18.63 -24.26 -16.52
N GLU A 418 -19.34 -25.37 -16.36
CA GLU A 418 -18.81 -26.69 -15.98
C GLU A 418 -18.99 -27.64 -17.18
N PRO A 419 -18.02 -28.52 -17.50
CA PRO A 419 -16.77 -28.79 -16.76
C PRO A 419 -15.74 -27.65 -16.86
N PRO A 420 -14.68 -27.64 -16.02
CA PRO A 420 -13.66 -26.60 -16.03
C PRO A 420 -13.05 -26.41 -17.41
N GLN A 421 -13.14 -25.18 -17.94
CA GLN A 421 -12.57 -24.83 -19.24
C GLN A 421 -11.22 -24.17 -19.04
N ALA A 422 -10.19 -24.74 -19.65
CA ALA A 422 -8.80 -24.28 -19.48
C ALA A 422 -8.60 -22.80 -19.80
N ASN A 423 -9.43 -22.19 -20.66
CA ASN A 423 -9.35 -20.78 -21.01
C ASN A 423 -9.93 -19.81 -19.95
N LYS A 424 -10.52 -20.32 -18.87
CA LYS A 424 -11.07 -19.55 -17.74
C LYS A 424 -10.28 -19.75 -16.43
N GLU A 425 -9.24 -20.56 -16.47
CA GLU A 425 -8.40 -20.88 -15.33
C GLU A 425 -7.16 -19.97 -15.30
N PHE A 426 -6.93 -19.31 -14.18
CA PHE A 426 -5.79 -18.41 -13.99
C PHE A 426 -4.98 -18.81 -12.76
N ALA A 427 -3.70 -18.45 -12.76
CA ALA A 427 -2.80 -18.59 -11.63
C ALA A 427 -2.32 -17.21 -11.16
N ILE A 428 -2.35 -16.99 -9.86
CA ILE A 428 -1.92 -15.79 -9.15
C ILE A 428 -0.93 -16.20 -8.06
N GLY A 429 0.11 -15.39 -7.84
CA GLY A 429 1.23 -15.70 -6.96
C GLY A 429 2.47 -16.21 -7.70
N GLY A 430 3.64 -16.03 -7.09
CA GLY A 430 4.92 -16.49 -7.62
C GLY A 430 5.08 -18.01 -7.46
N LEU A 431 5.05 -18.72 -8.60
CA LEU A 431 5.36 -20.15 -8.76
C LEU A 431 4.49 -21.11 -7.94
N VAL A 432 3.56 -21.75 -8.66
CA VAL A 432 3.04 -23.08 -8.33
C VAL A 432 4.24 -23.98 -8.03
N ARG A 433 4.31 -24.55 -6.83
CA ARG A 433 5.25 -25.63 -6.53
C ARG A 433 4.97 -26.84 -7.41
#